data_AF-K3YL64-F1
#
_entry.id   AF-K3YL64-F1
#
_cell.length_a   1.000
_cell.length_b   1.000
_cell.length_c   1.000
_cell.angle_alpha   90.00
_cell.angle_beta   90.00
_cell.angle_gamma   90.00
#
_symmetry.space_group_name_H-M   'P 1'
#
loop_
_entity.id
_entity.type
_entity.pdbx_description
1 polymer ?
#
loop_
_entity_poly.entity_id
_entity_poly.type
_entity_poly.pdbx_seq_one_letter_code
_entity_poly.pdbx_strand_id
1 'polypeptide(L)'
;MTICNDLDLAKVEFVADEKDLESDEALWALYERWCKAFNQERSLEEMARRFSKFKQTVLMLDSNKKARLPYRLEINWFADGKDIEL
;
A
#
# COMPACT_ATOMS: atom_id res chain seq x y z
N MET A 1 -17.12 -18.84 3.26
CA MET A 1 -16.13 -18.58 4.33
C MET A 1 -14.85 -19.24 3.88
N THR A 2 -14.15 -18.60 2.94
CA THR A 2 -12.88 -19.14 2.45
C THR A 2 -11.83 -18.77 3.47
N ILE A 3 -11.17 -19.81 3.96
CA ILE A 3 -10.13 -19.78 4.96
C ILE A 3 -9.05 -18.84 4.42
N CYS A 4 -8.83 -17.70 5.07
CA CYS A 4 -7.57 -16.98 4.92
C CYS A 4 -6.51 -17.97 5.41
N ASN A 5 -5.79 -18.56 4.47
CA ASN A 5 -4.68 -19.45 4.78
C ASN A 5 -3.62 -18.63 5.51
N ASP A 6 -3.68 -18.69 6.84
CA ASP A 6 -2.54 -18.50 7.70
C ASP A 6 -1.47 -19.52 7.27
N LEU A 7 -0.57 -19.13 6.36
CA LEU A 7 0.85 -19.48 6.26
C LEU A 7 1.36 -19.09 4.87
N ASP A 8 1.59 -17.80 4.68
CA ASP A 8 2.78 -17.31 3.98
C ASP A 8 3.09 -15.92 4.54
N LEU A 9 3.55 -15.90 5.81
CA LEU A 9 4.30 -14.78 6.38
C LEU A 9 5.69 -14.64 5.70
N ALA A 10 5.79 -14.97 4.42
CA ALA A 10 6.83 -14.38 3.60
C ALA A 10 6.57 -12.87 3.69
N LYS A 11 7.50 -12.14 4.30
CA LYS A 11 7.49 -10.68 4.27
C LYS A 11 7.34 -10.28 2.81
N VAL A 12 6.14 -9.87 2.39
CA VAL A 12 5.93 -9.35 1.05
C VAL A 12 6.63 -8.01 1.02
N GLU A 13 7.86 -7.99 0.53
CA GLU A 13 8.61 -6.76 0.30
C GLU A 13 7.95 -6.06 -0.88
N PHE A 14 7.17 -5.02 -0.59
CA PHE A 14 6.51 -4.21 -1.58
C PHE A 14 7.19 -2.84 -1.67
N VAL A 15 7.72 -2.53 -2.84
CA VAL A 15 8.46 -1.30 -3.11
C VAL A 15 7.72 -0.52 -4.20
N ALA A 16 7.62 0.80 -3.99
CA ALA A 16 7.22 1.74 -5.03
C ALA A 16 8.49 2.35 -5.62
N ASP A 17 8.56 2.40 -6.94
CA ASP A 17 9.63 3.09 -7.66
C ASP A 17 9.26 4.56 -7.89
N GLU A 18 10.22 5.41 -8.27
CA GLU A 18 9.96 6.83 -8.52
C GLU A 18 8.85 7.05 -9.55
N LYS A 19 8.81 6.21 -10.59
CA LYS A 19 7.79 6.24 -11.65
C LYS A 19 6.37 5.99 -11.14
N ASP A 20 6.22 5.21 -10.08
CA ASP A 20 4.91 4.95 -9.48
C ASP A 20 4.34 6.17 -8.76
N LEU A 21 5.16 7.19 -8.50
CA LEU A 21 4.81 8.39 -7.74
C LEU A 21 4.59 9.63 -8.64
N GLU A 22 4.79 9.51 -9.95
CA GLU A 22 4.81 10.64 -10.90
C GLU A 22 3.42 11.21 -11.21
N SER A 23 2.36 10.40 -11.07
CA SER A 23 0.99 10.83 -11.34
C SER A 23 -0.04 10.03 -10.55
N ASP A 24 -1.29 10.49 -10.55
CA ASP A 24 -2.39 9.79 -9.88
C ASP A 24 -2.72 8.46 -10.57
N GLU A 25 -2.57 8.40 -11.90
CA GLU A 25 -2.72 7.17 -12.67
C GLU A 25 -1.63 6.14 -12.34
N ALA A 26 -0.38 6.60 -12.17
CA ALA A 26 0.73 5.74 -11.76
C ALA A 26 0.54 5.20 -10.33
N LEU A 27 0.10 6.08 -9.42
CA LEU A 27 -0.24 5.70 -8.04
C LEU A 27 -1.44 4.74 -7.98
N TRP A 28 -2.41 4.90 -8.86
CA TRP A 28 -3.54 3.97 -8.98
C TRP A 28 -3.06 2.59 -9.42
N ALA A 29 -2.20 2.53 -10.44
CA ALA A 29 -1.60 1.27 -10.88
C ALA A 29 -0.76 0.62 -9.76
N LEU A 30 -0.02 1.41 -8.96
CA LEU A 30 0.66 0.92 -7.77
C LEU A 30 -0.33 0.35 -6.74
N TYR A 31 -1.46 1.01 -6.52
CA TYR A 31 -2.48 0.56 -5.58
C TYR A 31 -3.12 -0.77 -6.01
N GLU A 32 -3.36 -0.97 -7.30
CA GLU A 32 -3.81 -2.26 -7.84
C GLU A 32 -2.78 -3.38 -7.62
N ARG A 33 -1.49 -3.10 -7.83
CA ARG A 33 -0.42 -4.07 -7.54
C ARG A 33 -0.31 -4.37 -6.06
N TRP A 34 -0.49 -3.37 -5.20
CA TRP A 34 -0.51 -3.52 -3.75
C TRP A 34 -1.68 -4.41 -3.30
N CYS A 35 -2.89 -4.19 -3.83
CA CYS A 35 -4.04 -5.04 -3.52
C CYS A 35 -3.78 -6.51 -3.87
N LYS A 36 -3.15 -6.77 -5.03
CA LYS A 36 -2.78 -8.14 -5.44
C LYS A 36 -1.69 -8.73 -4.54
N ALA A 37 -0.66 -7.96 -4.20
CA ALA A 37 0.47 -8.42 -3.40
C ALA A 37 0.07 -8.79 -1.96
N PHE A 38 -0.89 -8.07 -1.37
CA PHE A 38 -1.38 -8.31 -0.02
C PHE A 38 -2.72 -9.05 0.02
N ASN A 39 -3.14 -9.66 -1.09
CA ASN A 39 -4.39 -10.40 -1.26
C ASN A 39 -5.64 -9.67 -0.71
N GLN A 40 -5.72 -8.38 -1.02
CA GLN A 40 -6.77 -7.51 -0.56
C GLN A 40 -7.95 -7.50 -1.56
N GLU A 41 -9.02 -8.19 -1.19
CA GLU A 41 -10.26 -8.18 -1.97
C GLU A 41 -11.06 -6.90 -1.69
N ARG A 42 -11.14 -5.99 -2.67
CA ARG A 42 -11.92 -4.74 -2.60
C ARG A 42 -12.67 -4.49 -3.91
N SER A 43 -13.83 -3.85 -3.82
CA SER A 43 -14.50 -3.33 -5.01
C SER A 43 -13.77 -2.10 -5.54
N LEU A 44 -13.92 -1.79 -6.83
CA LEU A 44 -13.38 -0.56 -7.43
C LEU A 44 -13.88 0.70 -6.69
N GLU A 45 -15.12 0.66 -6.20
CA GLU A 45 -15.69 1.76 -5.40
C GLU A 45 -14.98 1.91 -4.04
N GLU A 46 -14.72 0.81 -3.34
CA GLU A 46 -13.99 0.85 -2.08
C GLU A 46 -12.55 1.34 -2.29
N MET A 47 -11.89 0.86 -3.36
CA MET A 47 -10.57 1.35 -3.75
C MET A 47 -10.60 2.85 -4.03
N ALA A 48 -11.58 3.35 -4.79
CA ALA A 48 -11.69 4.78 -5.08
C ALA A 48 -11.84 5.64 -3.81
N ARG A 49 -12.61 5.16 -2.82
CA ARG A 49 -12.77 5.84 -1.52
C ARG A 49 -11.48 5.88 -0.72
N ARG A 50 -10.67 4.81 -0.77
CA ARG A 50 -9.44 4.65 0.01
C ARG A 50 -8.18 5.19 -0.69
N PHE A 51 -8.26 5.46 -1.99
CA PHE A 51 -7.11 5.87 -2.79
C PHE A 51 -6.38 7.10 -2.26
N SER A 52 -7.12 8.10 -1.77
CA SER A 52 -6.52 9.30 -1.17
C SER A 52 -5.65 8.98 0.03
N LYS A 53 -6.09 8.04 0.89
CA LYS A 53 -5.34 7.57 2.06
C LYS A 53 -4.10 6.79 1.63
N PHE A 54 -4.25 5.87 0.69
CA PHE A 54 -3.14 5.11 0.13
C PHE A 54 -2.04 6.02 -0.44
N LYS A 55 -2.43 7.01 -1.26
CA LYS A 55 -1.52 8.02 -1.81
C LYS A 55 -0.76 8.78 -0.72
N GLN A 56 -1.45 9.27 0.30
CA GLN A 56 -0.80 9.97 1.42
C GLN A 56 0.22 9.08 2.13
N THR A 57 -0.12 7.82 2.38
CA THR A 57 0.78 6.85 3.02
C THR A 57 2.05 6.65 2.17
N VAL A 58 1.91 6.36 0.88
CA VAL A 58 3.07 6.09 0.01
C VAL A 58 4.00 7.31 -0.11
N LEU A 59 3.44 8.52 -0.26
CA LEU A 59 4.24 9.75 -0.33
C LEU A 59 4.96 10.07 0.99
N MET A 60 4.33 9.79 2.13
CA MET A 60 4.98 9.90 3.45
C MET A 60 6.14 8.91 3.57
N LEU A 61 5.97 7.67 3.10
CA LEU A 61 7.01 6.65 3.10
C LEU A 61 8.19 7.02 2.20
N ASP A 62 7.93 7.56 1.01
CA ASP A 62 8.98 8.07 0.12
C ASP A 62 9.77 9.21 0.79
N SER A 63 9.06 10.15 1.42
CA SER A 63 9.68 11.23 2.20
C SER A 63 10.52 10.68 3.36
N ASN A 64 10.04 9.65 4.06
CA ASN A 64 10.76 8.98 5.15
C ASN A 64 12.05 8.30 4.65
N LYS A 65 12.00 7.62 3.49
CA LYS A 65 13.18 6.99 2.86
C LYS A 65 14.25 8.01 2.47
N LYS A 66 13.83 9.20 2.04
CA LYS A 66 14.73 10.32 1.68
C LYS A 66 15.26 11.07 2.90
N ALA A 67 14.58 10.99 4.04
CA ALA A 67 15.02 11.60 5.28
C ALA A 67 16.19 10.81 5.92
N ARG A 68 17.10 11.51 6.61
CA ARG A 68 18.21 10.89 7.36
C ARG A 68 17.74 10.39 8.74
N LEU A 69 16.73 9.53 8.75
CA LEU A 69 16.16 8.97 9.97
C LEU A 69 16.84 7.64 10.34
N PRO A 70 16.91 7.28 11.65
CA PRO A 70 17.51 6.02 12.09
C PRO A 70 16.62 4.80 11.83
N TYR A 71 15.44 5.00 11.26
CA TYR A 71 14.49 3.95 10.88
C TYR A 71 13.95 4.21 9.48
N ARG A 72 13.45 3.15 8.85
CA ARG A 72 12.77 3.21 7.55
C ARG A 72 11.38 2.63 7.69
N LEU A 73 10.41 3.33 7.14
CA LEU A 73 9.06 2.82 7.00
C LEU A 73 8.92 2.14 5.63
N GLU A 74 8.13 1.07 5.59
CA GLU A 74 7.88 0.27 4.39
C GLU A 74 6.38 0.27 4.06
N ILE A 75 6.05 0.04 2.78
CA ILE A 75 4.67 -0.15 2.37
C ILE A 75 4.24 -1.53 2.85
N ASN A 76 3.22 -1.57 3.71
CA ASN A 76 2.71 -2.81 4.31
C ASN A 76 1.21 -2.98 4.00
N TRP A 77 0.60 -4.04 4.53
CA TRP A 77 -0.81 -4.36 4.30
C TRP A 77 -1.81 -3.34 4.89
N PHE A 78 -1.36 -2.36 5.67
CA PHE A 78 -2.19 -1.28 6.23
C PHE A 78 -2.19 0.01 5.40
N ALA A 79 -1.53 0.02 4.23
CA ALA A 79 -1.21 1.26 3.51
C ALA A 79 -2.42 2.13 3.16
N ASP A 80 -3.60 1.53 2.96
CA ASP A 80 -4.83 2.25 2.62
C ASP A 80 -5.76 2.56 3.82
N GLY A 81 -5.32 2.21 5.03
CA GLY A 81 -5.97 2.55 6.28
C GLY A 81 -7.21 1.73 6.64
N LYS A 82 -7.64 0.74 5.84
CA LYS A 82 -8.83 -0.07 6.15
C LYS A 82 -8.80 -0.68 7.54
N ASP A 83 -7.70 -1.35 7.87
CA ASP A 83 -7.59 -2.10 9.12
C ASP A 83 -7.05 -1.24 10.29
N ILE A 84 -7.01 0.09 10.12
CA ILE A 84 -6.70 1.07 11.18
C ILE A 84 -7.96 1.80 11.68
N GLU A 85 -9.05 1.78 10.90
CA GLU A 85 -10.35 2.32 11.29
C GLU A 85 -10.99 1.37 12.33
N LEU A 86 -10.81 1.68 13.62
CA LEU A 86 -11.46 1.03 14.77
C LEU A 86 -12.93 1.43 14.92
#